data_AF-A0A920KRZ0-F1
#
_entry.id   AF-A0A920KRZ0-F1
#
_cell.length_a   1.000
_cell.length_b   1.000
_cell.length_c   1.000
_cell.angle_alpha   90.00
_cell.angle_beta   90.00
_cell.angle_gamma   90.00
#
_symmetry.space_group_name_H-M   'P 1'
#
loop_
_entity.id
_entity.type
_entity.pdbx_description
1 polymer ?
#
loop_
_entity_poly.entity_id
_entity_poly.type
_entity_poly.pdbx_seq_one_letter_code
_entity_poly.pdbx_strand_id
1 'polypeptide(L)'
;MNLEMHIRAFILSFLLFPYASNTLADYFPNNENWDISSPEAEGVSPNKIDKLMDLSFSDDATQAVVVIKNGKIISEKYANGYDLNSHGTSWSMAKSYYAALIGISIDRGEINSLDDKVSVYLDYFDDERSDITLRDLLDMSSGLDFPSHEHENVFSSRSSSVR
;
A
#
# COMPACT_ATOMS: atom_id res chain seq x y z
N MET A 1 -26.09 -54.46 -0.38
CA MET A 1 -24.76 -54.07 -0.89
C MET A 1 -24.93 -52.69 -1.55
N ASN A 2 -24.13 -51.70 -1.16
CA ASN A 2 -24.00 -50.38 -1.83
C ASN A 2 -24.89 -49.21 -1.37
N LEU A 3 -25.05 -48.99 -0.06
CA LEU A 3 -25.38 -47.65 0.44
C LEU A 3 -24.30 -47.12 1.40
N GLU A 4 -23.78 -47.97 2.28
CA GLU A 4 -22.66 -47.59 3.16
C GLU A 4 -21.33 -47.34 2.43
N MET A 5 -21.09 -47.98 1.27
CA MET A 5 -19.86 -47.75 0.48
C MET A 5 -19.83 -46.37 -0.18
N HIS A 6 -20.99 -45.83 -0.58
CA HIS A 6 -21.04 -44.51 -1.23
C HIS A 6 -20.91 -43.36 -0.22
N ILE A 7 -21.41 -43.53 1.01
CA ILE A 7 -21.28 -42.52 2.07
C ILE A 7 -19.82 -42.43 2.56
N ARG A 8 -19.11 -43.55 2.65
CA ARG A 8 -17.68 -43.57 3.04
C ARG A 8 -16.77 -42.97 1.96
N ALA A 9 -17.10 -43.11 0.68
CA ALA A 9 -16.34 -42.51 -0.41
C ALA A 9 -16.45 -40.96 -0.44
N PHE A 10 -17.61 -40.42 -0.06
CA PHE A 10 -17.85 -38.96 -0.05
C PHE A 10 -17.16 -38.26 1.14
N ILE A 11 -17.04 -38.93 2.28
CA ILE A 11 -16.35 -38.41 3.47
C ILE A 11 -14.82 -38.45 3.28
N LEU A 12 -14.29 -39.43 2.53
CA LEU A 12 -12.85 -39.47 2.20
C LEU A 12 -12.43 -38.44 1.14
N SER A 13 -13.34 -38.02 0.24
CA SER A 13 -13.02 -36.98 -0.75
C SER A 13 -12.92 -35.56 -0.18
N PHE A 14 -13.45 -35.31 1.03
CA PHE A 14 -13.37 -34.00 1.68
C PHE A 14 -12.06 -33.78 2.45
N LEU A 15 -11.28 -34.85 2.71
CA LEU A 15 -9.98 -34.79 3.40
C LEU A 15 -8.79 -34.51 2.47
N LEU A 16 -9.02 -34.43 1.16
CA LEU A 16 -8.01 -34.11 0.13
C LEU A 16 -8.19 -32.70 -0.45
N PHE A 17 -8.99 -31.84 0.17
CA PHE A 17 -8.83 -30.42 -0.09
C PHE A 17 -7.52 -30.00 0.56
N PRO A 18 -6.49 -29.61 -0.21
CA PRO A 18 -5.33 -28.99 0.39
C PRO A 18 -5.88 -27.78 1.14
N TYR A 19 -5.74 -27.78 2.45
CA TYR A 19 -5.80 -26.55 3.21
C TYR A 19 -4.83 -25.63 2.50
N ALA A 20 -5.35 -24.66 1.74
CA ALA A 20 -4.59 -23.53 1.31
C ALA A 20 -4.16 -22.87 2.61
N SER A 21 -3.00 -23.29 3.10
CA SER A 21 -2.34 -22.65 4.21
C SER A 21 -2.10 -21.27 3.65
N ASN A 22 -2.89 -20.31 4.10
CA ASN A 22 -2.51 -18.92 4.00
C ASN A 22 -1.21 -18.84 4.79
N THR A 23 -0.08 -19.04 4.11
CA THR A 23 1.21 -18.70 4.66
C THR A 23 1.15 -17.19 4.80
N LEU A 24 0.75 -16.74 6.00
CA LEU A 24 1.14 -15.42 6.46
C LEU A 24 2.65 -15.33 6.19
N ALA A 25 3.11 -14.21 5.62
CA ALA A 25 4.53 -14.05 5.38
C ALA A 25 5.26 -14.33 6.70
N ASP A 26 6.08 -15.39 6.72
CA ASP A 26 6.83 -15.81 7.93
C ASP A 26 7.79 -14.72 8.42
N TYR A 27 8.03 -13.72 7.56
CA TYR A 27 8.90 -12.59 7.79
C TYR A 27 8.17 -11.27 7.51
N PHE A 28 8.29 -10.34 8.47
CA PHE A 28 7.99 -8.92 8.29
C PHE A 28 9.25 -8.14 8.66
N PRO A 29 9.67 -7.15 7.85
CA PRO A 29 10.88 -6.39 8.13
C PRO A 29 10.78 -5.71 9.49
N ASN A 30 11.84 -5.81 10.29
CA ASN A 30 11.97 -5.01 11.51
C ASN A 30 12.35 -3.57 11.11
N ASN A 31 12.12 -2.63 12.04
CA ASN A 31 12.03 -1.18 11.78
C ASN A 31 13.25 -0.53 11.10
N GLU A 32 14.36 -1.25 10.86
CA GLU A 32 15.59 -0.65 10.33
C GLU A 32 16.22 -1.41 9.16
N ASN A 33 15.96 -2.71 8.96
CA ASN A 33 16.60 -3.46 7.89
C ASN A 33 15.66 -4.48 7.23
N TRP A 34 15.65 -4.46 5.90
CA TRP A 34 14.98 -5.46 5.07
C TRP A 34 15.97 -6.58 4.74
N ASP A 35 15.52 -7.82 4.91
CA ASP A 35 16.28 -8.98 4.46
C ASP A 35 16.33 -9.01 2.93
N ILE A 36 17.49 -9.36 2.39
CA ILE A 36 17.72 -9.54 0.95
C ILE A 36 17.70 -11.04 0.64
N SER A 37 17.00 -11.43 -0.41
CA SER A 37 16.91 -12.81 -0.89
C SER A 37 17.13 -12.86 -2.40
N SER A 38 17.41 -14.04 -2.95
CA SER A 38 17.46 -14.20 -4.40
C SER A 38 16.04 -14.40 -4.96
N PRO A 39 15.76 -14.00 -6.20
CA PRO A 39 14.47 -14.28 -6.84
C PRO A 39 14.10 -15.77 -6.77
N GLU A 40 15.05 -16.66 -7.06
CA GLU A 40 14.83 -18.12 -7.09
C GLU A 40 14.45 -18.67 -5.72
N ALA A 41 15.10 -18.17 -4.66
CA ALA A 41 14.81 -18.57 -3.29
C ALA A 41 13.37 -18.21 -2.87
N GLU A 42 12.82 -17.14 -3.44
CA GLU A 42 11.43 -16.71 -3.22
C GLU A 42 10.46 -17.22 -4.32
N GLY A 43 10.89 -18.18 -5.14
CA GLY A 43 10.06 -18.83 -6.16
C GLY A 43 9.81 -17.98 -7.42
N VAL A 44 10.65 -16.98 -7.67
CA VAL A 44 10.57 -16.07 -8.82
C VAL A 44 11.68 -16.38 -9.82
N SER A 45 11.33 -16.41 -11.11
CA SER A 45 12.32 -16.63 -12.18
C SER A 45 13.24 -15.42 -12.34
N PRO A 46 14.57 -15.59 -12.36
CA PRO A 46 15.54 -14.49 -12.52
C PRO A 46 15.34 -13.74 -13.83
N ASN A 47 15.13 -14.46 -14.94
CA ASN A 47 14.88 -13.87 -16.24
C ASN A 47 13.66 -12.92 -16.27
N LYS A 48 12.66 -13.14 -15.39
CA LYS A 48 11.51 -12.23 -15.26
C LYS A 48 11.91 -10.95 -14.54
N ILE A 49 12.77 -11.05 -13.52
CA ILE A 49 13.31 -9.90 -12.80
C ILE A 49 14.24 -9.09 -13.70
N ASP A 50 15.14 -9.74 -14.42
CA ASP A 50 16.04 -9.05 -15.37
C ASP A 50 15.23 -8.29 -16.42
N LYS A 51 14.24 -8.95 -17.02
CA LYS A 51 13.34 -8.31 -18.00
C LYS A 51 12.54 -7.15 -17.39
N LEU A 52 12.08 -7.28 -16.14
CA LEU A 52 11.41 -6.18 -15.44
C LEU A 52 12.34 -4.99 -15.27
N MET A 53 13.57 -5.23 -14.81
CA MET A 53 14.57 -4.18 -14.63
C MET A 53 14.94 -3.50 -15.95
N ASP A 54 15.14 -4.26 -17.02
CA ASP A 54 15.43 -3.71 -18.34
C ASP A 54 14.28 -2.84 -18.86
N LEU A 55 13.03 -3.28 -18.67
CA LEU A 55 11.85 -2.50 -19.06
C LEU A 55 11.70 -1.23 -18.22
N SER A 56 11.87 -1.32 -16.89
CA SER A 56 11.72 -0.16 -16.01
C SER A 56 12.77 0.92 -16.28
N PHE A 57 14.00 0.54 -16.62
CA PHE A 57 15.09 1.46 -16.95
C PHE A 57 15.19 1.77 -18.45
N SER A 58 14.19 1.39 -19.25
CA SER A 58 14.09 1.87 -20.63
C SER A 58 13.64 3.34 -20.73
N ASP A 59 13.10 3.88 -19.63
CA ASP A 59 12.78 5.28 -19.44
C ASP A 59 13.84 5.95 -18.54
N ASP A 60 14.48 7.00 -19.04
CA ASP A 60 15.50 7.77 -18.32
C ASP A 60 14.93 8.53 -17.10
N ALA A 61 13.60 8.67 -17.00
CA ALA A 61 12.93 9.26 -15.84
C ALA A 61 12.87 8.32 -14.62
N THR A 62 13.14 7.01 -14.79
CA THR A 62 13.12 6.06 -13.68
C THR A 62 14.34 6.27 -12.78
N GLN A 63 14.11 6.65 -11.52
CA GLN A 63 15.17 6.87 -10.54
C GLN A 63 15.59 5.60 -9.80
N ALA A 64 14.63 4.74 -9.44
CA ALA A 64 14.87 3.51 -8.69
C ALA A 64 13.74 2.50 -8.90
N VAL A 65 14.06 1.21 -8.75
CA VAL A 65 13.10 0.11 -8.73
C VAL A 65 13.51 -0.86 -7.63
N VAL A 66 12.56 -1.16 -6.74
CA VAL A 66 12.72 -2.15 -5.66
C VAL A 66 11.61 -3.20 -5.80
N VAL A 67 11.99 -4.48 -5.80
CA VAL A 67 11.07 -5.61 -5.89
C VAL A 67 11.11 -6.40 -4.59
N ILE A 68 9.94 -6.54 -3.97
CA ILE A 68 9.76 -7.21 -2.68
C ILE A 68 8.88 -8.44 -2.85
N LYS A 69 9.28 -9.56 -2.25
CA LYS A 69 8.50 -10.79 -2.17
C LYS A 69 8.67 -11.44 -0.80
N ASN A 70 7.56 -11.85 -0.18
CA ASN A 70 7.53 -12.49 1.13
C ASN A 70 8.25 -11.66 2.22
N GLY A 71 8.09 -10.33 2.16
CA GLY A 71 8.73 -9.39 3.08
C GLY A 71 10.20 -9.12 2.81
N LYS A 72 10.84 -9.76 1.82
CA LYS A 72 12.27 -9.59 1.50
C LYS A 72 12.47 -8.84 0.19
N ILE A 73 13.55 -8.09 0.09
CA ILE A 73 13.98 -7.48 -1.18
C ILE A 73 14.63 -8.57 -2.03
N ILE A 74 14.06 -8.83 -3.21
CA ILE A 74 14.59 -9.83 -4.14
C ILE A 74 15.38 -9.22 -5.30
N SER A 75 15.20 -7.93 -5.53
CA SER A 75 15.96 -7.17 -6.53
C SER A 75 15.79 -5.68 -6.29
N GLU A 76 16.86 -4.94 -6.49
CA GLU A 76 16.91 -3.49 -6.31
C GLU A 76 17.91 -2.89 -7.30
N LYS A 77 17.52 -1.79 -7.95
CA LYS A 77 18.38 -1.08 -8.90
C LYS A 77 18.07 0.42 -8.86
N TYR A 78 19.12 1.22 -9.00
CA TYR A 78 19.08 2.68 -9.02
C TYR A 78 19.63 3.22 -10.33
N ALA A 79 19.13 4.37 -10.77
CA ALA A 79 19.69 5.12 -11.89
C ALA A 79 21.04 5.74 -11.52
N ASN A 80 21.79 6.16 -12.53
CA ASN A 80 23.10 6.79 -12.30
C ASN A 80 22.94 8.07 -11.46
N GLY A 81 23.70 8.17 -10.37
CA GLY A 81 23.64 9.29 -9.43
C GLY A 81 22.53 9.20 -8.38
N TYR A 82 21.77 8.09 -8.34
CA TYR A 82 20.80 7.79 -7.29
C TYR A 82 21.26 6.60 -6.46
N ASP A 83 20.81 6.57 -5.20
CA ASP A 83 21.07 5.51 -4.23
C ASP A 83 19.90 5.38 -3.24
N LEU A 84 20.05 4.48 -2.26
CA LEU A 84 19.04 4.23 -1.23
C LEU A 84 18.71 5.45 -0.34
N ASN A 85 19.59 6.46 -0.30
CA ASN A 85 19.43 7.67 0.50
C ASN A 85 18.89 8.84 -0.34
N SER A 86 18.66 8.63 -1.63
CA SER A 86 18.19 9.67 -2.54
C SER A 86 16.70 9.95 -2.33
N HIS A 87 16.34 11.23 -2.31
CA HIS A 87 14.95 11.65 -2.12
C HIS A 87 14.20 11.72 -3.45
N GLY A 88 13.01 11.10 -3.49
CA GLY A 88 12.06 11.24 -4.58
C GLY A 88 10.82 12.04 -4.15
N THR A 89 10.17 12.70 -5.11
CA THR A 89 8.87 13.35 -4.86
C THR A 89 7.82 12.26 -4.62
N SER A 90 7.14 12.30 -3.48
CA SER A 90 6.18 11.27 -3.08
C SER A 90 4.88 11.29 -3.89
N TRP A 91 4.52 12.42 -4.50
CA TRP A 91 3.28 12.62 -5.25
C TRP A 91 2.06 12.05 -4.49
N SER A 92 1.20 11.29 -5.16
CA SER A 92 0.03 10.67 -4.54
C SER A 92 0.35 9.48 -3.63
N MET A 93 1.60 9.00 -3.53
CA MET A 93 1.93 7.95 -2.56
C MET A 93 1.64 8.39 -1.12
N ALA A 94 1.75 9.68 -0.82
CA ALA A 94 1.42 10.24 0.50
C ALA A 94 -0.03 9.95 0.92
N LYS A 95 -0.98 9.80 -0.02
CA LYS A 95 -2.39 9.53 0.28
C LYS A 95 -2.58 8.17 0.97
N SER A 96 -1.82 7.16 0.57
CA SER A 96 -1.86 5.84 1.21
C SER A 96 -1.37 5.90 2.65
N TYR A 97 -0.37 6.74 2.95
CA TYR A 97 0.08 6.99 4.31
C TYR A 97 -1.01 7.65 5.16
N TYR A 98 -1.68 8.68 4.62
CA TYR A 98 -2.80 9.31 5.32
C TYR A 98 -3.96 8.34 5.58
N ALA A 99 -4.33 7.52 4.60
CA ALA A 99 -5.37 6.51 4.77
C ALA A 99 -5.01 5.51 5.89
N ALA A 100 -3.77 5.05 5.94
CA ALA A 100 -3.28 4.18 7.01
C ALA A 100 -3.32 4.86 8.39
N LEU A 101 -2.91 6.13 8.48
CA LEU A 101 -2.97 6.91 9.71
C LEU A 101 -4.41 7.09 10.21
N ILE A 102 -5.37 7.35 9.32
CA ILE A 102 -6.78 7.41 9.70
C ILE A 102 -7.26 6.06 10.27
N GLY A 103 -6.87 4.94 9.66
CA GLY A 103 -7.16 3.61 10.20
C GLY A 103 -6.58 3.41 11.61
N ILE A 104 -5.33 3.81 11.84
CA ILE A 104 -4.69 3.76 13.16
C ILE A 104 -5.41 4.65 14.17
N SER A 105 -5.84 5.85 13.78
CA SER A 105 -6.59 6.77 14.66
C SER A 105 -7.98 6.22 15.01
N ILE A 106 -8.63 5.47 14.12
CA ILE A 106 -9.86 4.74 14.44
C ILE A 106 -9.60 3.64 15.47
N ASP A 107 -8.55 2.83 15.27
CA ASP A 107 -8.17 1.77 16.21
C ASP A 107 -7.83 2.33 17.61
N ARG A 108 -7.32 3.57 17.68
CA ARG A 108 -7.03 4.29 18.93
C ARG A 108 -8.25 4.97 19.55
N GLY A 109 -9.38 5.03 18.84
CA GLY A 109 -10.58 5.75 19.28
C GLY A 109 -10.45 7.27 19.21
N GLU A 110 -9.48 7.80 18.45
CA GLU A 110 -9.33 9.24 18.17
C GLU A 110 -10.36 9.69 17.11
N ILE A 111 -10.69 8.79 16.19
CA ILE A 111 -11.77 8.92 15.20
C ILE A 111 -12.80 7.84 15.50
N ASN A 112 -14.09 8.18 15.58
CA ASN A 112 -15.10 7.18 15.94
C ASN A 112 -15.44 6.27 14.76
N SER A 113 -15.65 6.85 13.57
CA SER A 113 -16.04 6.11 12.37
C SER A 113 -15.58 6.80 11.09
N LEU A 114 -15.45 6.04 10.01
CA LEU A 114 -15.30 6.57 8.65
C LEU A 114 -16.54 7.32 8.17
N ASP A 115 -17.71 7.04 8.75
CA ASP A 115 -18.97 7.70 8.40
C ASP A 115 -19.19 8.99 9.22
N ASP A 116 -18.22 9.37 10.06
CA ASP A 116 -18.24 10.67 10.71
C ASP A 116 -18.08 11.78 9.67
N LYS A 117 -18.84 12.86 9.87
CA LYS A 117 -18.69 14.08 9.07
C LYS A 117 -17.36 14.75 9.35
N VAL A 118 -16.74 15.32 8.32
CA VAL A 118 -15.47 16.06 8.45
C VAL A 118 -15.59 17.23 9.43
N SER A 119 -16.78 17.83 9.55
CA SER A 119 -17.10 18.92 10.47
C SER A 119 -16.97 18.56 11.95
N VAL A 120 -16.93 17.27 12.30
CA VAL A 120 -16.63 16.81 13.67
C VAL A 120 -15.18 17.11 14.06
N TYR A 121 -14.27 17.09 13.08
CA TYR A 121 -12.82 17.23 13.28
C TYR A 121 -12.27 18.57 12.79
N LEU A 122 -12.98 19.22 11.86
CA LEU A 122 -12.57 20.46 11.19
C LEU A 122 -13.68 21.50 11.36
N ASP A 123 -13.42 22.50 12.18
CA ASP A 123 -14.42 23.50 12.59
C ASP A 123 -14.60 24.68 11.61
N TYR A 124 -13.83 24.70 10.52
CA TYR A 124 -13.82 25.79 9.55
C TYR A 124 -14.72 25.57 8.32
N PHE A 125 -15.45 24.45 8.26
CA PHE A 125 -16.45 24.21 7.21
C PHE A 125 -17.85 24.58 7.74
N ASP A 126 -18.43 25.64 7.20
CA ASP A 126 -19.77 26.14 7.53
C ASP A 126 -20.79 26.01 6.38
N ASP A 127 -20.40 25.32 5.29
CA ASP A 127 -21.21 25.10 4.10
C ASP A 127 -21.49 23.61 3.83
N GLU A 128 -21.94 23.27 2.62
CA GLU A 128 -22.26 21.90 2.18
C GLU A 128 -21.09 20.91 2.38
N ARG A 129 -19.85 21.38 2.47
CA ARG A 129 -18.68 20.53 2.74
C ARG A 129 -18.69 19.95 4.14
N SER A 130 -19.42 20.56 5.07
CA SER A 130 -19.59 20.06 6.45
C SER A 130 -20.32 18.71 6.52
N ASP A 131 -21.05 18.34 5.46
CA ASP A 131 -21.77 17.07 5.34
C ASP A 131 -20.95 15.94 4.72
N ILE A 132 -19.76 16.24 4.17
CA ILE A 132 -18.84 15.25 3.61
C ILE A 132 -18.36 14.31 4.73
N THR A 133 -18.33 13.01 4.48
CA THR A 133 -17.80 12.03 5.43
C THR A 133 -16.29 11.81 5.24
N LEU A 134 -15.62 11.27 6.26
CA LEU A 134 -14.22 10.82 6.10
C LEU A 134 -14.08 9.75 5.01
N ARG A 135 -15.08 8.87 4.87
CA ARG A 135 -15.16 7.88 3.78
C ARG A 135 -15.14 8.55 2.41
N ASP A 136 -15.96 9.59 2.21
CA ASP A 136 -16.03 10.29 0.93
C ASP A 136 -14.69 10.93 0.53
N LEU A 137 -13.91 11.40 1.51
CA LEU A 137 -12.57 11.93 1.25
C LEU A 137 -11.57 10.83 0.87
N LEU A 138 -11.60 9.70 1.58
CA LEU A 138 -10.67 8.59 1.34
C LEU A 138 -10.98 7.85 0.02
N ASP A 139 -12.26 7.76 -0.35
CA ASP A 139 -12.73 7.11 -1.57
C ASP A 139 -12.75 8.05 -2.78
N MET A 140 -12.34 9.31 -2.60
CA MET A 140 -12.36 10.35 -3.65
C MET A 140 -13.76 10.60 -4.23
N SER A 141 -14.81 10.48 -3.41
CA SER A 141 -16.23 10.63 -3.77
C SER A 141 -16.91 11.85 -3.15
N SER A 142 -16.14 12.79 -2.59
CA SER A 142 -16.66 13.97 -1.89
C SER A 142 -17.31 15.04 -2.75
N GLY A 143 -17.18 14.95 -4.09
CA GLY A 143 -17.68 15.97 -5.01
C GLY A 143 -16.90 17.28 -4.99
N LEU A 144 -15.76 17.34 -4.29
CA LEU A 144 -14.87 18.50 -4.31
C LEU A 144 -14.15 18.61 -5.66
N ASP A 145 -14.14 19.82 -6.21
CA ASP A 145 -13.43 20.10 -7.46
C ASP A 145 -11.92 19.94 -7.30
N PHE A 146 -11.28 19.49 -8.39
CA PHE A 146 -9.83 19.43 -8.47
C PHE A 146 -9.26 20.83 -8.66
N PRO A 147 -8.51 21.39 -7.70
CA PRO A 147 -7.98 22.74 -7.84
C PRO A 147 -6.94 22.80 -8.96
N SER A 148 -7.01 23.80 -9.83
CA SER A 148 -6.16 23.88 -11.03
C SER A 148 -4.67 24.10 -10.74
N HIS A 149 -4.27 24.46 -9.51
CA HIS A 149 -2.90 24.90 -9.20
C HIS A 149 -2.35 24.53 -7.80
N GLU A 150 -2.97 23.63 -7.01
CA GLU A 150 -2.65 23.54 -5.57
C GLU A 150 -1.94 22.26 -5.09
N HIS A 151 -1.62 21.30 -5.97
CA HIS A 151 -0.93 20.07 -5.55
C HIS A 151 0.47 20.31 -4.97
N GLU A 152 1.13 21.37 -5.41
CA GLU A 152 2.51 21.65 -5.00
C GLU A 152 2.59 22.40 -3.67
N ASN A 153 1.56 23.18 -3.28
CA ASN A 153 1.63 24.06 -2.11
C ASN A 153 1.34 23.35 -0.78
N VAL A 154 0.54 22.27 -0.79
CA VAL A 154 0.23 21.50 0.44
C VAL A 154 1.47 20.77 0.97
N PHE A 155 2.42 20.39 0.09
CA PHE A 155 3.63 19.65 0.45
C PHE A 155 4.94 20.45 0.32
N SER A 156 4.94 21.56 -0.43
CA SER A 156 6.13 22.39 -0.65
C SER A 156 6.13 23.71 0.11
N SER A 157 5.06 24.04 0.86
CA SER A 157 5.08 25.22 1.75
C SER A 157 5.98 24.95 2.96
N ARG A 158 7.28 25.14 2.76
CA ARG A 158 8.21 25.39 3.85
C ARG A 158 7.70 26.65 4.55
N SER A 159 7.20 26.50 5.78
CA SER A 159 6.92 27.63 6.67
C SER A 159 8.13 28.56 6.68
N SER A 160 8.03 29.67 5.96
CA SER A 160 8.82 30.86 6.21
C SER A 160 7.98 31.79 7.07
N SER A 161 7.60 31.32 8.27
CA SER A 161 7.31 32.22 9.39
C SER A 161 8.58 32.41 10.19
N VAL A 162 9.48 33.25 9.67
CA VAL A 162 10.43 34.00 10.49
C VAL A 162 10.15 35.47 10.20
N ARG A 163 9.41 36.09 11.13
CA ARG A 163 9.21 37.52 11.42
C ARG A 163 9.21 38.52 10.26
#